data_AF-A0A7W1IUL3-F1
#
_entry.id   AF-A0A7W1IUL3-F1
#
_cell.length_a   1.000
_cell.length_b   1.000
_cell.length_c   1.000
_cell.angle_alpha   90.00
_cell.angle_beta   90.00
_cell.angle_gamma   90.00
#
_symmetry.space_group_name_H-M   'P 1'
#
loop_
_entity.id
_entity.type
_entity.pdbx_description
1 polymer ?
#
loop_
_entity_poly.entity_id
_entity_poly.type
_entity_poly.pdbx_seq_one_letter_code
_entity_poly.pdbx_strand_id
1 'polypeptide(L)'
;QIATSTGDYNGIGFALPSNEAANVYRQIREIGKVRRGYLGVSLDSVRAEFAKVYGLAEAKGAIITNVSDKKSAAATAGLLTGDIILEFGGEKILSAPDLIGKIASTAPEKEVNITYLREVGSNLERRTTLVKVAERPSRDEAADDAAAPKKLSVSDVKKPIEPFGLTLIELTPQLNAIYRLEGEKGLIIKNINPASFIADVKNPNGSDAFREGDLIQRINRVNVTDLKTFSETANKLKKGDAVVLQIQSYDLRTQNVQRRIVQFTIQ
;
A
#
# COMPACT_ATOMS: atom_id res chain seq x y z
N GLN A 1 22.13 13.60 -4.97
CA GLN A 1 22.25 12.12 -5.03
C GLN A 1 22.46 11.71 -6.47
N ILE A 2 23.09 10.55 -6.73
CA ILE A 2 23.22 9.96 -8.06
C ILE A 2 22.50 8.60 -7.99
N ALA A 3 21.62 8.29 -8.93
CA ALA A 3 21.04 6.94 -9.02
C ALA A 3 22.05 6.05 -9.73
N THR A 4 22.81 5.28 -8.97
CA THR A 4 23.83 4.37 -9.49
C THR A 4 23.96 3.15 -8.58
N SER A 5 24.06 1.98 -9.19
CA SER A 5 24.33 0.72 -8.49
C SER A 5 25.82 0.48 -8.24
N THR A 6 26.69 1.23 -8.94
CA THR A 6 28.16 1.05 -8.92
C THR A 6 28.93 2.27 -8.41
N GLY A 7 28.29 3.43 -8.29
CA GLY A 7 28.93 4.70 -7.93
C GLY A 7 29.24 5.60 -9.13
N ASP A 8 29.18 5.07 -10.35
CA ASP A 8 29.42 5.83 -11.58
C ASP A 8 28.20 6.65 -12.01
N TYR A 9 28.45 7.83 -12.59
CA TYR A 9 27.41 8.72 -13.11
C TYR A 9 26.84 8.19 -14.43
N ASN A 10 25.59 7.72 -14.38
CA ASN A 10 24.86 7.20 -15.55
C ASN A 10 23.99 8.26 -16.26
N GLY A 11 24.32 9.55 -16.14
CA GLY A 11 23.53 10.64 -16.76
C GLY A 11 22.39 11.21 -15.91
N ILE A 12 22.09 10.64 -14.74
CA ILE A 12 20.98 11.07 -13.87
C ILE A 12 21.51 11.68 -12.57
N GLY A 13 21.29 12.99 -12.39
CA GLY A 13 21.63 13.73 -11.17
C GLY A 13 20.39 14.18 -10.40
N PHE A 14 20.43 14.07 -9.07
CA PHE A 14 19.37 14.55 -8.18
C PHE A 14 19.88 15.72 -7.34
N ALA A 15 19.13 16.83 -7.34
CA ALA A 15 19.41 18.01 -6.54
C ALA A 15 18.43 18.14 -5.37
N LEU A 16 18.91 18.69 -4.26
CA LEU A 16 18.04 19.13 -3.16
C LEU A 16 17.50 20.53 -3.51
N PRO A 17 16.17 20.74 -3.53
CA PRO A 17 15.59 22.06 -3.77
C PRO A 17 16.05 23.09 -2.72
N SER A 18 16.38 24.30 -3.15
CA SER A 18 16.92 25.35 -2.28
C SER A 18 15.96 25.79 -1.16
N ASN A 19 14.65 25.78 -1.45
CA ASN A 19 13.60 26.03 -0.47
C ASN A 19 13.56 24.98 0.64
N GLU A 20 13.74 23.70 0.31
CA GLU A 20 13.82 22.62 1.30
C GLU A 20 15.07 22.77 2.16
N ALA A 21 16.22 23.07 1.54
CA ALA A 21 17.47 23.33 2.27
C ALA A 21 17.34 24.51 3.25
N ALA A 22 16.72 25.61 2.81
CA ALA A 22 16.48 26.78 3.66
C ALA A 22 15.52 26.47 4.84
N ASN A 23 14.48 25.66 4.62
CA ASN A 23 13.56 25.23 5.68
C ASN A 23 14.26 24.38 6.73
N VAL A 24 15.07 23.41 6.30
CA VAL A 24 15.87 22.55 7.19
C VAL A 24 16.87 23.36 8.00
N TYR A 25 17.61 24.27 7.34
CA TYR A 25 18.58 25.15 8.00
C TYR A 25 17.94 25.98 9.12
N ARG A 26 16.77 26.58 8.86
CA ARG A 26 16.03 27.37 9.87
C ARG A 26 15.65 26.52 11.08
N GLN A 27 15.10 25.32 10.86
CA GLN A 27 14.72 24.42 11.96
C GLN A 27 15.91 24.00 12.82
N ILE A 28 17.05 23.68 12.19
CA ILE A 28 18.26 23.30 12.93
C ILE A 28 18.79 24.50 13.73
N ARG A 29 18.83 25.69 13.14
CA ARG A 29 19.32 26.91 13.80
C ARG A 29 18.46 27.29 15.02
N GLU A 30 17.14 27.13 14.92
CA GLU A 30 16.19 27.60 15.94
C GLU A 30 15.89 26.55 17.02
N ILE A 31 15.78 25.27 16.63
CA ILE A 31 15.28 24.19 17.50
C ILE A 31 16.36 23.12 17.74
N GLY A 32 17.48 23.17 17.02
CA GLY A 32 18.55 22.17 17.09
C GLY A 32 18.24 20.84 16.40
N LYS A 33 17.01 20.65 15.89
CA LYS A 33 16.58 19.44 15.18
C LYS A 33 15.51 19.72 14.12
N VAL A 34 15.39 18.82 13.15
CA VAL A 34 14.34 18.86 12.13
C VAL A 34 13.13 18.08 12.63
N ARG A 35 11.95 18.71 12.64
CA ARG A 35 10.69 18.07 13.02
C ARG A 35 9.80 17.94 11.79
N ARG A 36 9.33 16.73 11.50
CA ARG A 36 8.43 16.45 10.38
C ARG A 36 7.10 15.94 10.87
N GLY A 37 6.03 16.34 10.19
CA GLY A 37 4.71 15.80 10.41
C GLY A 37 4.62 14.30 10.11
N TYR A 38 3.76 13.63 10.87
CA TYR A 38 3.53 12.20 10.81
C TYR A 38 2.07 11.90 11.10
N LEU A 39 1.43 11.17 10.18
CA LEU A 39 0.06 10.67 10.38
C LEU A 39 0.01 9.21 10.85
N GLY A 40 1.07 8.44 10.59
CA GLY A 40 1.12 7.00 10.89
C GLY A 40 0.34 6.12 9.92
N VAL A 41 0.32 6.48 8.63
CA VAL A 41 -0.37 5.72 7.57
C VAL A 41 0.60 5.27 6.49
N SER A 42 0.32 4.11 5.91
CA SER A 42 0.85 3.67 4.62
C SER A 42 -0.14 4.06 3.53
N LEU A 43 0.39 4.58 2.41
CA LEU A 43 -0.40 5.17 1.34
C LEU A 43 -0.04 4.53 0.00
N ASP A 44 -1.02 4.40 -0.88
CA ASP A 44 -0.82 4.16 -2.30
C ASP A 44 -1.61 5.20 -3.11
N SER A 45 -1.21 5.45 -4.36
CA SER A 45 -1.92 6.40 -5.22
C SER A 45 -3.13 5.74 -5.88
N VAL A 46 -4.21 6.50 -6.02
CA VAL A 46 -5.34 6.10 -6.87
C VAL A 46 -4.88 6.09 -8.33
N ARG A 47 -5.06 4.97 -9.03
CA ARG A 47 -4.82 4.87 -10.48
C ARG A 47 -6.12 4.64 -11.23
N ALA A 48 -6.05 4.65 -12.56
CA ALA A 48 -7.22 4.52 -13.43
C ALA A 48 -8.04 3.25 -13.13
N GLU A 49 -7.35 2.15 -12.84
CA GLU A 49 -7.97 0.86 -12.54
C GLU A 49 -8.80 0.93 -11.25
N PHE A 50 -8.23 1.53 -10.20
CA PHE A 50 -8.95 1.71 -8.95
C PHE A 50 -10.10 2.69 -9.10
N ALA A 51 -9.90 3.81 -9.79
CA ALA A 51 -10.98 4.74 -10.07
C ALA A 51 -12.16 4.07 -10.80
N LYS A 52 -11.87 3.23 -11.80
CA LYS A 52 -12.90 2.47 -12.54
C LYS A 52 -13.63 1.47 -11.65
N VAL A 53 -12.92 0.70 -10.83
CA VAL A 53 -13.52 -0.32 -9.94
C VAL A 53 -14.36 0.29 -8.81
N TYR A 54 -13.92 1.43 -8.28
CA TYR A 54 -14.57 2.09 -7.13
C TYR A 54 -15.51 3.22 -7.53
N GLY A 55 -15.67 3.50 -8.83
CA GLY A 55 -16.59 4.52 -9.33
C GLY A 55 -16.17 5.95 -9.02
N LEU A 56 -14.86 6.22 -8.97
CA LEU A 56 -14.33 7.56 -8.78
C LEU A 56 -14.40 8.33 -10.11
N ALA A 57 -14.74 9.62 -10.03
CA ALA A 57 -14.76 10.50 -11.20
C ALA A 57 -13.36 10.75 -11.79
N GLU A 58 -12.33 10.76 -10.94
CA GLU A 58 -10.95 11.03 -11.32
C GLU A 58 -10.01 10.03 -10.61
N ALA A 59 -8.95 9.63 -11.31
CA ALA A 59 -7.85 8.85 -10.74
C ALA A 59 -6.89 9.74 -9.96
N LYS A 60 -7.39 10.36 -8.89
CA LYS A 60 -6.65 11.28 -8.02
C LYS A 60 -6.88 10.95 -6.55
N GLY A 61 -5.88 11.26 -5.73
CA GLY A 61 -5.93 11.06 -4.29
C GLY A 61 -4.96 9.98 -3.81
N ALA A 62 -5.00 9.75 -2.50
CA ALA A 62 -4.15 8.77 -1.83
C ALA A 62 -5.00 7.80 -1.01
N ILE A 63 -4.83 6.50 -1.22
CA ILE A 63 -5.56 5.44 -0.54
C ILE A 63 -4.75 5.01 0.68
N ILE A 64 -5.39 4.92 1.84
CA ILE A 64 -4.77 4.37 3.05
C ILE A 64 -4.72 2.85 2.93
N THR A 65 -3.52 2.29 2.78
CA THR A 65 -3.32 0.83 2.71
C THR A 65 -3.15 0.21 4.09
N ASN A 66 -2.62 0.97 5.05
CA ASN A 66 -2.48 0.54 6.43
C ASN A 66 -2.45 1.74 7.38
N VAL A 67 -2.97 1.53 8.58
CA VAL A 67 -2.80 2.47 9.71
C VAL A 67 -1.88 1.77 10.71
N SER A 68 -0.74 2.40 10.99
CA SER A 68 0.41 1.72 11.64
C SER A 68 0.07 1.30 13.07
N ASP A 69 -0.40 2.27 13.88
CA ASP A 69 -0.67 2.06 15.31
C ASP A 69 -2.00 2.68 15.73
N LYS A 70 -2.65 2.08 16.75
CA LYS A 70 -3.88 2.62 17.37
C LYS A 70 -3.70 4.02 17.98
N LYS A 71 -2.46 4.41 18.30
CA LYS A 71 -2.10 5.72 18.84
C LYS A 71 -1.66 6.72 17.76
N SER A 72 -1.61 6.31 16.50
CA SER A 72 -1.25 7.20 15.41
C SER A 72 -2.29 8.32 15.23
N ALA A 73 -1.86 9.48 14.74
CA ALA A 73 -2.73 10.61 14.48
C ALA A 73 -3.91 10.25 13.56
N ALA A 74 -3.67 9.39 12.56
CA ALA A 74 -4.72 8.89 11.68
C ALA A 74 -5.72 7.99 12.42
N ALA A 75 -5.25 7.07 13.26
CA ALA A 75 -6.13 6.21 14.07
C ALA A 75 -6.99 7.02 15.03
N THR A 76 -6.40 8.01 15.73
CA THR A 76 -7.12 8.89 16.65
C THR A 76 -8.15 9.77 15.95
N ALA A 77 -7.90 10.12 14.68
CA ALA A 77 -8.83 10.86 13.84
C ALA A 77 -9.93 9.98 13.20
N GLY A 78 -9.91 8.67 13.46
CA GLY A 78 -10.88 7.72 12.93
C GLY A 78 -10.69 7.38 11.45
N LEU A 79 -9.51 7.66 10.87
CA LEU A 79 -9.15 7.18 9.52
C LEU A 79 -8.89 5.68 9.55
N LEU A 80 -9.31 5.00 8.48
CA LEU A 80 -9.27 3.55 8.35
C LEU A 80 -8.58 3.14 7.05
N THR A 81 -8.11 1.90 7.04
CA THR A 81 -7.65 1.25 5.80
C THR A 81 -8.78 1.23 4.77
N GLY A 82 -8.46 1.61 3.53
CA GLY A 82 -9.42 1.75 2.43
C GLY A 82 -9.98 3.16 2.25
N ASP A 83 -9.76 4.08 3.20
CA ASP A 83 -10.13 5.48 2.99
C ASP A 83 -9.30 6.11 1.88
N ILE A 84 -9.94 6.94 1.06
CA ILE A 84 -9.33 7.63 -0.09
C ILE A 84 -9.25 9.12 0.24
N ILE A 85 -8.07 9.62 0.55
CA ILE A 85 -7.84 11.02 0.88
C ILE A 85 -7.84 11.86 -0.40
N LEU A 86 -8.72 12.86 -0.44
CA LEU A 86 -8.87 13.78 -1.57
C LEU A 86 -8.31 15.17 -1.27
N GLU A 87 -8.38 15.61 -0.01
CA GLU A 87 -7.91 16.94 0.40
C GLU A 87 -7.22 16.89 1.77
N PHE A 88 -6.19 17.71 1.93
CA PHE A 88 -5.45 17.87 3.18
C PHE A 88 -5.23 19.37 3.42
N GLY A 89 -5.79 19.89 4.51
CA GLY A 89 -5.68 21.31 4.85
C GLY A 89 -6.35 22.26 3.86
N GLY A 90 -7.38 21.80 3.16
CA GLY A 90 -8.05 22.55 2.10
C GLY A 90 -7.37 22.49 0.74
N GLU A 91 -6.23 21.79 0.62
CA GLU A 91 -5.56 21.58 -0.64
C GLU A 91 -5.87 20.20 -1.22
N LYS A 92 -6.14 20.13 -2.54
CA LYS A 92 -6.36 18.87 -3.24
C LYS A 92 -5.11 17.98 -3.20
N ILE A 93 -5.36 16.68 -3.09
CA ILE A 93 -4.34 15.63 -3.15
C ILE A 93 -4.42 14.95 -4.51
N LEU A 94 -3.31 14.98 -5.24
CA LEU A 94 -3.21 14.35 -6.55
C LEU A 94 -2.75 12.90 -6.46
N SER A 95 -1.87 12.58 -5.52
CA SER A 95 -1.24 11.27 -5.38
C SER A 95 -0.73 11.01 -3.95
N ALA A 96 -0.27 9.79 -3.66
CA ALA A 96 0.35 9.47 -2.38
C ALA A 96 1.63 10.29 -2.11
N PRO A 97 2.59 10.44 -3.05
CA PRO A 97 3.76 11.30 -2.84
C PRO A 97 3.41 12.76 -2.52
N ASP A 98 2.37 13.29 -3.17
CA ASP A 98 1.86 14.64 -2.91
C ASP A 98 1.37 14.78 -1.45
N LEU A 99 0.51 13.84 -1.00
CA LEU A 99 0.06 13.82 0.39
C LEU A 99 1.22 13.65 1.39
N ILE A 100 2.19 12.77 1.10
CA ILE A 100 3.37 12.57 1.95
C ILE A 100 4.15 13.88 2.10
N GLY A 101 4.34 14.62 1.00
CA GLY A 101 4.99 15.93 1.00
C GLY A 101 4.26 16.93 1.90
N LYS A 102 2.94 17.08 1.74
CA LYS A 102 2.12 18.02 2.53
C LYS A 102 2.08 17.70 4.02
N ILE A 103 2.03 16.40 4.37
CA ILE A 103 2.13 15.96 5.77
C ILE A 103 3.51 16.31 6.32
N ALA A 104 4.58 16.02 5.57
CA ALA A 104 5.95 16.26 6.03
C ALA A 104 6.27 17.74 6.23
N SER A 105 5.69 18.63 5.41
CA SER A 105 5.84 20.09 5.54
C SER A 105 4.94 20.71 6.62
N THR A 106 3.98 19.95 7.15
CA THR A 106 3.11 20.42 8.22
C THR A 106 3.80 20.32 9.57
N ALA A 107 3.77 21.40 10.34
CA ALA A 107 4.31 21.42 11.69
C ALA A 107 3.59 20.38 12.58
N PRO A 108 4.32 19.61 13.40
CA PRO A 108 3.71 18.75 14.39
C PRO A 108 2.81 19.54 15.35
N GLU A 109 1.85 18.84 15.95
CA GLU A 109 0.79 19.35 16.82
C GLU A 109 -0.24 20.27 16.13
N LYS A 110 -0.05 20.62 14.85
CA LYS A 110 -1.03 21.39 14.09
C LYS A 110 -2.25 20.53 13.74
N GLU A 111 -3.43 21.10 13.94
CA GLU A 111 -4.70 20.50 13.51
C GLU A 111 -5.00 20.85 12.06
N VAL A 112 -5.35 19.84 11.26
CA VAL A 112 -5.58 19.95 9.82
C VAL A 112 -6.82 19.15 9.43
N ASN A 113 -7.70 19.75 8.62
CA ASN A 113 -8.85 19.04 8.06
C ASN A 113 -8.41 18.10 6.94
N ILE A 114 -8.88 16.86 6.98
CA ILE A 114 -8.69 15.85 5.93
C ILE A 114 -10.04 15.46 5.38
N THR A 115 -10.23 15.66 4.08
CA THR A 115 -11.43 15.18 3.36
C THR A 115 -11.10 13.89 2.63
N TYR A 116 -11.91 12.87 2.88
CA TYR A 116 -11.70 11.53 2.35
C TYR A 116 -13.02 10.87 1.91
N LEU A 117 -12.92 9.86 1.06
CA LEU A 117 -14.03 8.98 0.70
C LEU A 117 -13.89 7.66 1.47
N ARG A 118 -14.99 7.19 2.05
CA ARG A 118 -15.06 5.88 2.72
C ARG A 118 -16.09 4.99 2.02
N GLU A 119 -15.70 3.75 1.78
CA GLU A 119 -16.61 2.71 1.29
C GLU A 119 -17.60 2.31 2.40
N VAL A 120 -18.89 2.55 2.16
CA VAL A 120 -20.00 2.15 3.04
C VAL A 120 -21.00 1.35 2.20
N GLY A 121 -20.97 0.03 2.38
CA GLY A 121 -21.70 -0.89 1.51
C GLY A 121 -21.22 -0.75 0.05
N SER A 122 -22.15 -0.46 -0.85
CA SER A 122 -21.85 -0.27 -2.28
C SER A 122 -21.51 1.17 -2.68
N ASN A 123 -21.54 2.13 -1.74
CA ASN A 123 -21.34 3.55 -2.04
C ASN A 123 -20.04 4.09 -1.42
N LEU A 124 -19.53 5.20 -1.98
CA LEU A 124 -18.45 5.98 -1.41
C LEU A 124 -19.04 7.25 -0.78
N GLU A 125 -18.87 7.40 0.53
CA GLU A 125 -19.31 8.58 1.26
C GLU A 125 -18.17 9.56 1.48
N ARG A 126 -18.40 10.83 1.17
CA ARG A 126 -17.45 11.90 1.46
C ARG A 126 -17.56 12.35 2.90
N ARG A 127 -16.43 12.34 3.61
CA ARG A 127 -16.33 12.72 5.02
C ARG A 127 -15.14 13.68 5.19
N THR A 128 -15.22 14.51 6.22
CA THR A 128 -14.11 15.37 6.65
C THR A 128 -13.87 15.15 8.13
N THR A 129 -12.62 14.97 8.51
CA THR A 129 -12.19 14.81 9.90
C THR A 129 -11.05 15.77 10.21
N LEU A 130 -10.98 16.22 11.47
CA LEU A 130 -9.88 17.04 11.96
C LEU A 130 -8.78 16.12 12.50
N VAL A 131 -7.56 16.31 12.04
CA VAL A 131 -6.41 15.49 12.43
C VAL A 131 -5.32 16.35 13.03
N LYS A 132 -4.87 15.99 14.23
CA LYS A 132 -3.71 16.58 14.86
C LYS A 132 -2.45 15.86 14.38
N VAL A 133 -1.62 16.53 13.57
CA VAL A 133 -0.42 15.93 12.98
C VAL A 133 0.61 15.64 14.08
N ALA A 134 1.11 14.40 14.17
CA ALA A 134 2.12 14.03 15.16
C ALA A 134 3.55 14.36 14.66
N GLU A 135 4.54 14.34 15.56
CA GLU A 135 5.95 14.36 15.17
C GLU A 135 6.39 12.96 14.74
N ARG A 136 7.10 12.86 13.62
CA ARG A 136 7.69 11.60 13.19
C ARG A 136 8.73 11.14 14.23
N PRO A 137 8.63 9.90 14.75
CA PRO A 137 9.66 9.39 15.65
C PRO A 137 11.03 9.41 14.97
N SER A 138 12.07 9.77 15.74
CA SER A 138 13.47 9.79 15.29
C SER A 138 13.89 8.38 14.86
N ARG A 139 14.65 8.31 13.76
CA ARG A 139 15.03 7.06 13.06
C ARG A 139 16.17 6.30 13.76
N ASP A 140 16.01 5.96 15.03
CA ASP A 140 16.92 5.00 15.70
C ASP A 140 16.44 3.54 15.58
N GLU A 141 15.32 3.26 14.88
CA GLU A 141 14.79 1.89 14.73
C GLU A 141 14.36 1.50 13.29
N ALA A 142 15.06 1.97 12.24
CA ALA A 142 14.81 1.43 10.89
C ALA A 142 15.96 1.66 9.88
N ALA A 143 16.95 0.76 9.93
CA ALA A 143 17.90 0.38 8.88
C ALA A 143 18.44 -1.01 9.28
N ASP A 144 18.78 -1.98 8.44
CA ASP A 144 18.85 -2.15 7.00
C ASP A 144 18.85 -3.69 6.76
N ASP A 145 19.12 -4.12 5.53
CA ASP A 145 19.68 -5.42 5.13
C ASP A 145 18.77 -6.53 4.58
N ALA A 146 19.02 -6.75 3.29
CA ALA A 146 18.45 -7.76 2.42
C ALA A 146 19.08 -9.14 2.68
N ALA A 147 18.23 -10.15 2.83
CA ALA A 147 18.58 -11.54 2.58
C ALA A 147 17.37 -12.28 2.01
N ALA A 148 17.56 -12.98 0.90
CA ALA A 148 16.52 -13.69 0.16
C ALA A 148 15.98 -14.92 0.94
N PRO A 149 14.66 -15.19 0.94
CA PRO A 149 14.14 -16.38 1.60
C PRO A 149 14.31 -17.64 0.73
N LYS A 150 14.75 -18.74 1.36
CA LYS A 150 14.81 -20.10 0.80
C LYS A 150 13.40 -20.71 0.71
N LYS A 151 13.11 -21.37 -0.41
CA LYS A 151 11.87 -22.14 -0.63
C LYS A 151 11.86 -23.40 0.25
N LEU A 152 10.74 -23.68 0.89
CA LEU A 152 10.41 -24.98 1.50
C LEU A 152 9.06 -25.46 0.96
N SER A 153 9.05 -26.70 0.51
CA SER A 153 7.94 -27.40 -0.14
C SER A 153 6.96 -27.98 0.87
N VAL A 154 5.66 -27.85 0.61
CA VAL A 154 4.62 -28.67 1.26
C VAL A 154 3.61 -29.15 0.22
N SER A 155 3.42 -30.47 0.20
CA SER A 155 2.47 -31.23 -0.61
C SER A 155 1.05 -31.13 -0.05
N ASP A 156 0.08 -31.52 -0.88
CA ASP A 156 -1.36 -31.62 -0.65
C ASP A 156 -2.16 -30.33 -0.92
N VAL A 157 -2.44 -30.11 -2.21
CA VAL A 157 -3.36 -29.07 -2.70
C VAL A 157 -4.43 -29.73 -3.57
N LYS A 158 -5.69 -29.53 -3.20
CA LYS A 158 -6.86 -29.82 -4.03
C LYS A 158 -6.78 -28.94 -5.28
N LYS A 159 -6.78 -29.58 -6.47
CA LYS A 159 -6.67 -29.05 -7.85
C LYS A 159 -6.52 -27.51 -7.97
N PRO A 160 -5.32 -26.99 -8.34
CA PRO A 160 -5.13 -25.54 -8.50
C PRO A 160 -5.95 -24.99 -9.68
N ILE A 161 -6.48 -23.78 -9.48
CA ILE A 161 -7.07 -22.95 -10.53
C ILE A 161 -6.06 -21.83 -10.78
N GLU A 162 -5.81 -21.47 -12.04
CA GLU A 162 -4.80 -20.46 -12.45
C GLU A 162 -5.42 -19.18 -13.04
N PRO A 163 -6.35 -18.50 -12.35
CA PRO A 163 -6.82 -17.19 -12.80
C PRO A 163 -5.65 -16.20 -12.82
N PHE A 164 -5.49 -15.47 -13.92
CA PHE A 164 -4.40 -14.52 -14.16
C PHE A 164 -2.98 -15.15 -14.12
N GLY A 165 -2.87 -16.49 -14.17
CA GLY A 165 -1.59 -17.18 -13.99
C GLY A 165 -1.10 -17.21 -12.55
N LEU A 166 -1.99 -17.01 -11.56
CA LEU A 166 -1.70 -17.17 -10.14
C LEU A 166 -2.21 -18.53 -9.66
N THR A 167 -1.33 -19.35 -9.09
CA THR A 167 -1.73 -20.58 -8.39
C THR A 167 -2.11 -20.24 -6.96
N LEU A 168 -3.39 -20.30 -6.65
CA LEU A 168 -3.94 -19.94 -5.35
C LEU A 168 -4.30 -21.18 -4.52
N ILE A 169 -4.15 -21.07 -3.20
CA ILE A 169 -4.60 -22.06 -2.23
C ILE A 169 -5.37 -21.39 -1.10
N GLU A 170 -6.32 -22.11 -0.51
CA GLU A 170 -7.09 -21.61 0.63
C GLU A 170 -6.21 -21.57 1.89
N LEU A 171 -6.38 -20.52 2.71
CA LEU A 171 -5.69 -20.39 3.98
C LEU A 171 -6.26 -21.40 4.99
N THR A 172 -5.60 -22.56 5.12
CA THR A 172 -5.93 -23.54 6.15
C THR A 172 -5.37 -23.12 7.51
N PRO A 173 -5.92 -23.62 8.64
CA PRO A 173 -5.37 -23.32 9.97
C PRO A 173 -3.88 -23.65 10.12
N GLN A 174 -3.41 -24.70 9.44
CA GLN A 174 -2.00 -25.11 9.44
C GLN A 174 -1.12 -24.10 8.69
N LEU A 175 -1.55 -23.65 7.50
CA LEU A 175 -0.85 -22.59 6.76
C LEU A 175 -0.90 -21.27 7.53
N ASN A 176 -2.00 -21.01 8.24
CA ASN A 176 -2.16 -19.80 9.05
C ASN A 176 -1.11 -19.70 10.16
N ALA A 177 -0.84 -20.82 10.84
CA ALA A 177 0.22 -20.90 11.85
C ALA A 177 1.63 -20.73 11.25
N ILE A 178 1.87 -21.25 10.04
CA ILE A 178 3.16 -21.14 9.35
C ILE A 178 3.42 -19.71 8.88
N TYR A 179 2.43 -19.07 8.27
CA TYR A 179 2.54 -17.71 7.75
C TYR A 179 2.26 -16.62 8.79
N ARG A 180 1.89 -16.99 10.03
CA ARG A 180 1.53 -16.08 11.13
C ARG A 180 0.45 -15.06 10.74
N LEU A 181 -0.56 -15.50 10.01
CA LEU A 181 -1.68 -14.68 9.53
C LEU A 181 -2.91 -14.80 10.47
N GLU A 182 -2.67 -15.00 11.77
CA GLU A 182 -3.69 -15.42 12.73
C GLU A 182 -4.93 -14.53 12.69
N GLY A 183 -6.10 -15.14 12.48
CA GLY A 183 -7.39 -14.44 12.38
C GLY A 183 -7.73 -13.84 11.00
N GLU A 184 -6.79 -13.84 10.05
CA GLU A 184 -7.04 -13.34 8.70
C GLU A 184 -7.68 -14.42 7.82
N LYS A 185 -8.43 -13.99 6.80
CA LYS A 185 -9.05 -14.87 5.80
C LYS A 185 -8.63 -14.42 4.40
N GLY A 186 -8.41 -15.38 3.51
CA GLY A 186 -7.96 -15.09 2.16
C GLY A 186 -7.40 -16.30 1.43
N LEU A 187 -6.81 -16.03 0.27
CA LEU A 187 -6.15 -17.02 -0.58
C LEU A 187 -4.66 -16.75 -0.65
N ILE A 188 -3.83 -17.75 -0.41
CA ILE A 188 -2.37 -17.62 -0.51
C ILE A 188 -1.92 -17.86 -1.94
N ILE A 189 -1.01 -17.03 -2.44
CA ILE A 189 -0.30 -17.26 -3.69
C ILE A 189 0.77 -18.33 -3.46
N LYS A 190 0.55 -19.53 -4.00
CA LYS A 190 1.53 -20.63 -3.95
C LYS A 190 2.60 -20.48 -5.02
N ASN A 191 2.20 -20.09 -6.23
CA ASN A 191 3.08 -19.94 -7.37
C ASN A 191 2.55 -18.87 -8.32
N ILE A 192 3.47 -18.25 -9.06
CA ILE A 192 3.18 -17.25 -10.08
C ILE A 192 3.76 -17.77 -11.38
N ASN A 193 2.91 -17.92 -12.40
CA ASN A 193 3.35 -18.34 -13.73
C ASN A 193 4.19 -17.21 -14.36
N PRO A 194 5.49 -17.42 -14.61
CA PRO A 194 6.37 -16.38 -15.16
C PRO A 194 6.03 -16.02 -16.61
N ALA A 195 5.27 -16.84 -17.33
CA ALA A 195 4.81 -16.55 -18.69
C ALA A 195 3.49 -15.75 -18.72
N SER A 196 2.87 -15.50 -17.57
CA SER A 196 1.65 -14.68 -17.48
C SER A 196 1.99 -13.20 -17.36
N PHE A 197 1.12 -12.33 -17.90
CA PHE A 197 1.22 -10.88 -17.77
C PHE A 197 1.30 -10.40 -16.31
N ILE A 198 0.84 -11.21 -15.36
CA ILE A 198 0.85 -10.89 -13.93
C ILE A 198 2.28 -10.74 -13.37
N ALA A 199 3.26 -11.41 -13.97
CA ALA A 199 4.67 -11.32 -13.58
C ALA A 199 5.29 -9.94 -13.92
N ASP A 200 4.73 -9.25 -14.92
CA ASP A 200 5.19 -7.93 -15.36
C ASP A 200 4.57 -6.79 -14.55
N VAL A 201 3.54 -7.07 -13.74
CA VAL A 201 2.92 -6.06 -12.87
C VAL A 201 3.88 -5.67 -11.75
N LYS A 202 4.26 -4.38 -11.71
CA LYS A 202 5.18 -3.81 -10.72
C LYS A 202 4.48 -2.88 -9.74
N ASN A 203 5.04 -2.80 -8.53
CA ASN A 203 4.71 -1.79 -7.53
C ASN A 203 5.28 -0.41 -7.93
N PRO A 204 4.82 0.69 -7.32
CA PRO A 204 5.37 2.03 -7.58
C PRO A 204 6.87 2.18 -7.34
N ASN A 205 7.46 1.30 -6.52
CA ASN A 205 8.90 1.26 -6.24
C ASN A 205 9.70 0.38 -7.24
N GLY A 206 9.05 -0.15 -8.28
CA GLY A 206 9.67 -1.00 -9.32
C GLY A 206 9.82 -2.48 -8.95
N SER A 207 9.46 -2.90 -7.73
CA SER A 207 9.50 -4.32 -7.36
C SER A 207 8.31 -5.08 -7.94
N ASP A 208 8.41 -6.41 -8.03
CA ASP A 208 7.28 -7.27 -8.39
C ASP A 208 6.09 -7.02 -7.47
N ALA A 209 4.89 -6.92 -8.06
CA ALA A 209 3.67 -6.66 -7.31
C ALA A 209 3.26 -7.86 -6.45
N PHE A 210 3.55 -9.07 -6.93
CA PHE A 210 3.16 -10.33 -6.32
C PHE A 210 4.38 -11.13 -5.87
N ARG A 211 4.24 -11.86 -4.76
CA ARG A 211 5.23 -12.81 -4.28
C ARG A 211 4.57 -14.11 -3.82
N GLU A 212 5.31 -15.21 -3.89
CA GLU A 212 4.88 -16.46 -3.25
C GLU A 212 4.70 -16.22 -1.74
N GLY A 213 3.59 -16.68 -1.18
CA GLY A 213 3.20 -16.46 0.22
C GLY A 213 2.32 -15.22 0.46
N ASP A 214 2.11 -14.36 -0.54
CA ASP A 214 1.18 -13.22 -0.42
C ASP A 214 -0.27 -13.72 -0.23
N LEU A 215 -1.01 -13.11 0.69
CA LEU A 215 -2.42 -13.40 0.97
C LEU A 215 -3.31 -12.40 0.23
N ILE A 216 -4.15 -12.89 -0.67
CA ILE A 216 -5.19 -12.10 -1.33
C ILE A 216 -6.45 -12.13 -0.46
N GLN A 217 -6.91 -10.95 -0.04
CA GLN A 217 -8.10 -10.80 0.81
C GLN A 217 -9.31 -10.27 0.04
N ARG A 218 -9.06 -9.47 -1.01
CA ARG A 218 -10.11 -8.86 -1.82
C ARG A 218 -9.74 -8.80 -3.28
N ILE A 219 -10.73 -9.08 -4.13
CA ILE A 219 -10.70 -8.77 -5.56
C ILE A 219 -11.82 -7.76 -5.86
N ASN A 220 -11.42 -6.62 -6.41
CA ASN A 220 -12.26 -5.46 -6.60
C ASN A 220 -12.94 -5.03 -5.29
N ARG A 221 -14.26 -5.24 -5.20
CA ARG A 221 -15.08 -4.94 -4.03
C ARG A 221 -15.59 -6.18 -3.30
N VAL A 222 -15.10 -7.37 -3.69
CA VAL A 222 -15.56 -8.68 -3.20
C VAL A 222 -14.48 -9.30 -2.31
N ASN A 223 -14.83 -9.55 -1.05
CA ASN A 223 -13.99 -10.29 -0.12
C ASN A 223 -13.89 -11.74 -0.58
N VAL A 224 -12.67 -12.26 -0.61
CA VAL A 224 -12.40 -13.63 -1.06
C VAL A 224 -11.87 -14.44 0.11
N THR A 225 -12.59 -15.51 0.45
CA THR A 225 -12.18 -16.46 1.49
C THR A 225 -11.94 -17.86 0.95
N ASP A 226 -12.41 -18.12 -0.27
CA ASP A 226 -12.43 -19.43 -0.91
C ASP A 226 -12.11 -19.30 -2.40
N LEU A 227 -11.62 -20.38 -2.99
CA LEU A 227 -11.19 -20.39 -4.40
C LEU A 227 -12.37 -20.21 -5.36
N LYS A 228 -13.57 -20.67 -4.96
CA LYS A 228 -14.77 -20.57 -5.80
C LYS A 228 -15.15 -19.11 -6.01
N THR A 229 -15.31 -18.34 -4.94
CA THR A 229 -15.64 -16.90 -5.00
C THR A 229 -14.60 -16.12 -5.82
N PHE A 230 -13.31 -16.42 -5.64
CA PHE A 230 -12.26 -15.78 -6.43
C PHE A 230 -12.38 -16.13 -7.91
N SER A 231 -12.51 -17.41 -8.25
CA SER A 231 -12.61 -17.88 -9.64
C SER A 231 -13.86 -17.33 -10.34
N GLU A 232 -15.02 -17.30 -9.65
CA GLU A 232 -16.25 -16.73 -10.20
C GLU A 232 -16.14 -15.24 -10.45
N THR A 233 -15.44 -14.51 -9.59
CA THR A 233 -15.20 -13.08 -9.78
C THR A 233 -14.19 -12.83 -10.90
N ALA A 234 -13.11 -13.61 -10.95
CA ALA A 234 -12.10 -13.52 -12.00
C ALA A 234 -12.66 -13.85 -13.38
N ASN A 235 -13.49 -14.90 -13.50
CA ASN A 235 -14.08 -15.33 -14.77
C ASN A 235 -15.12 -14.35 -15.35
N LYS A 236 -15.67 -13.46 -14.52
CA LYS A 236 -16.56 -12.39 -14.99
C LYS A 236 -15.81 -11.24 -15.65
N LEU A 237 -14.51 -11.12 -15.36
CA LEU A 237 -13.66 -10.05 -15.88
C LEU A 237 -13.11 -10.43 -17.26
N LYS A 238 -13.08 -9.46 -18.16
CA LYS A 238 -12.65 -9.62 -19.54
C LYS A 238 -11.37 -8.82 -19.79
N LYS A 239 -10.71 -9.09 -20.92
CA LYS A 239 -9.62 -8.27 -21.43
C LYS A 239 -10.03 -6.79 -21.46
N GLY A 240 -9.20 -5.91 -20.89
CA GLY A 240 -9.47 -4.49 -20.72
C GLY A 240 -10.21 -4.10 -19.43
N ASP A 241 -10.64 -5.09 -18.62
CA ASP A 241 -11.20 -4.80 -17.30
C ASP A 241 -10.12 -4.48 -16.28
N ALA A 242 -10.45 -3.53 -15.43
CA ALA A 242 -9.61 -3.12 -14.31
C ALA A 242 -9.77 -4.09 -13.14
N VAL A 243 -8.65 -4.42 -12.52
CA VAL A 243 -8.59 -5.30 -11.36
C VAL A 243 -7.83 -4.60 -10.25
N VAL A 244 -8.44 -4.60 -9.07
CA VAL A 244 -7.83 -4.14 -7.83
C VAL A 244 -7.77 -5.33 -6.87
N LEU A 245 -6.58 -5.68 -6.43
CA LEU A 245 -6.38 -6.70 -5.40
C LEU A 245 -5.92 -6.04 -4.11
N GLN A 246 -6.52 -6.44 -2.99
CA GLN A 246 -5.99 -6.15 -1.65
C GLN A 246 -5.20 -7.36 -1.19
N ILE A 247 -3.91 -7.12 -0.99
CA ILE A 247 -2.93 -8.15 -0.68
C ILE A 247 -2.30 -7.83 0.67
N GLN A 248 -2.12 -8.86 1.47
CA GLN A 248 -1.43 -8.83 2.73
C GLN A 248 -0.22 -9.75 2.64
N SER A 249 0.97 -9.25 2.97
CA SER A 249 2.14 -10.09 3.13
C SER A 249 2.64 -10.00 4.56
N TYR A 250 2.90 -11.15 5.17
CA TYR A 250 3.60 -11.18 6.45
C TYR A 250 5.10 -11.17 6.19
N ASP A 251 5.77 -10.13 6.64
CA ASP A 251 7.22 -10.11 6.63
C ASP A 251 7.71 -10.86 7.86
N LEU A 252 8.12 -12.12 7.65
CA LEU A 252 8.68 -12.99 8.69
C LEU A 252 9.89 -12.38 9.41
N ARG A 253 10.61 -11.45 8.76
CA ARG A 253 11.81 -10.80 9.29
C ARG A 253 11.49 -9.69 10.27
N THR A 254 10.55 -8.82 9.89
CA THR A 254 10.15 -7.68 10.73
C THR A 254 8.97 -8.01 11.64
N GLN A 255 8.41 -9.23 11.52
CA GLN A 255 7.19 -9.67 12.16
C GLN A 255 5.99 -8.76 11.90
N ASN A 256 6.06 -7.95 10.84
CA ASN A 256 5.06 -6.95 10.51
C ASN A 256 4.20 -7.39 9.32
N VAL A 257 2.93 -7.06 9.44
CA VAL A 257 1.96 -7.23 8.37
C VAL A 257 2.03 -6.02 7.44
N GLN A 258 2.33 -6.28 6.17
CA GLN A 258 2.29 -5.25 5.13
C GLN A 258 1.05 -5.44 4.25
N ARG A 259 0.21 -4.42 4.21
CA ARG A 259 -0.97 -4.37 3.34
C ARG A 259 -0.70 -3.50 2.13
N ARG A 260 -1.05 -4.01 0.96
CA ARG A 260 -0.76 -3.41 -0.35
C ARG A 260 -1.99 -3.50 -1.24
N ILE A 261 -2.13 -2.52 -2.12
CA ILE A 261 -3.13 -2.52 -3.17
C ILE A 261 -2.39 -2.72 -4.50
N VAL A 262 -2.79 -3.74 -5.25
CA VAL A 262 -2.26 -3.98 -6.59
C VAL A 262 -3.34 -3.65 -7.60
N GLN A 263 -3.01 -2.82 -8.57
CA GLN A 263 -3.92 -2.24 -9.55
C GLN A 263 -3.38 -2.58 -10.95
N PHE A 264 -4.17 -3.28 -11.77
CA PHE A 264 -3.75 -3.68 -13.12
C PHE A 264 -4.95 -3.87 -14.05
N THR A 265 -4.69 -3.86 -15.36
CA THR A 265 -5.69 -4.12 -16.40
C THR A 265 -5.42 -5.48 -17.03
N ILE A 266 -6.47 -6.26 -17.30
CA ILE A 266 -6.34 -7.57 -17.95
C ILE A 266 -5.90 -7.38 -19.41
N GLN A 267 -4.79 -8.03 -19.77
CA GLN A 267 -4.20 -8.01 -21.12
C GLN A 267 -4.84 -9.02 -22.08
#